data_AF-A0AAV4UB78-F1
#
_entry.id   AF-A0AAV4UB78-F1
#
_cell.length_a   1.000
_cell.length_b   1.000
_cell.length_c   1.000
_cell.angle_alpha   90.00
_cell.angle_beta   90.00
_cell.angle_gamma   90.00
#
_symmetry.space_group_name_H-M   'P 1'
#
loop_
_entity.id
_entity.type
_entity.pdbx_description
1 polymer ?
#
loop_
_entity_poly.entity_id
_entity_poly.type
_entity_poly.pdbx_seq_one_letter_code
_entity_poly.pdbx_strand_id
1 'polypeptide(L)'
;MFIKNKGDIPPLKITKVLEVLIKQRRNNPGMKKPDLLQWLIEARASDDDLGTKDSYENGTTSSESSKFQRRRRTLNDTEIISNALVVFLAGFETTSSALAFVFHFLKKYPEQQRKFKKK
;
A
#
# COMPACT_ATOMS: atom_id res chain seq x y z
N MET A 1 13.55 -26.88 -5.11
CA MET A 1 14.20 -26.10 -6.18
C MET A 1 14.32 -24.67 -5.70
N PHE A 2 15.51 -24.21 -5.29
CA PHE A 2 15.72 -22.85 -4.81
C PHE A 2 16.02 -21.93 -6.00
N ILE A 3 15.15 -20.96 -6.26
CA ILE A 3 15.37 -19.95 -7.29
C ILE A 3 16.49 -19.03 -6.75
N LYS A 4 17.68 -19.12 -7.34
CA LYS A 4 18.78 -18.20 -7.01
C LYS A 4 18.41 -16.80 -7.48
N ASN A 5 18.44 -15.84 -6.56
CA ASN A 5 18.27 -14.44 -6.87
C ASN A 5 19.47 -13.94 -7.69
N LYS A 6 19.24 -13.35 -8.88
CA LYS A 6 20.27 -12.88 -9.81
C LYS A 6 20.84 -11.49 -9.45
N GLY A 7 20.83 -11.13 -8.16
CA GLY A 7 21.22 -9.80 -7.69
C GLY A 7 20.09 -8.76 -7.70
N ASP A 8 18.83 -9.18 -7.88
CA ASP A 8 17.68 -8.28 -7.80
C ASP A 8 17.33 -8.00 -6.33
N ILE A 9 17.37 -6.74 -5.92
CA ILE A 9 16.90 -6.31 -4.60
C ILE A 9 15.36 -6.28 -4.65
N PRO A 10 14.65 -7.14 -3.89
CA PRO A 10 13.20 -7.33 -4.08
C PRO A 10 12.38 -6.04 -3.88
N PRO A 11 12.61 -5.23 -2.84
CA PRO A 11 11.90 -3.95 -2.69
C PRO A 11 12.07 -3.03 -3.90
N LEU A 12 13.29 -2.89 -4.43
CA LEU A 12 13.57 -2.03 -5.58
C LEU A 12 12.90 -2.52 -6.86
N LYS A 13 12.74 -3.83 -7.01
CA LYS A 13 12.04 -4.41 -8.16
C LYS A 13 10.55 -4.12 -8.08
N ILE A 14 9.95 -4.25 -6.90
CA ILE A 14 8.53 -3.98 -6.67
C ILE A 14 8.22 -2.50 -6.93
N THR A 15 9.02 -1.57 -6.40
CA THR A 15 8.81 -0.14 -6.63
C THR A 15 8.92 0.24 -8.11
N LYS A 16 9.93 -0.28 -8.83
CA LYS A 16 10.07 -0.09 -10.28
C LYS A 16 8.85 -0.60 -11.06
N VAL A 17 8.34 -1.78 -10.70
CA VAL A 17 7.13 -2.33 -11.33
C VAL A 17 5.93 -1.44 -11.06
N LEU A 18 5.75 -0.96 -9.83
CA LEU A 18 4.66 -0.05 -9.47
C LEU A 18 4.74 1.27 -10.26
N GLU A 19 5.93 1.86 -10.40
CA GLU A 19 6.13 3.07 -11.20
C GLU A 19 5.70 2.89 -12.66
N VAL A 20 6.13 1.80 -13.30
CA VAL A 20 5.74 1.48 -14.68
C VAL A 20 4.23 1.30 -14.78
N LEU A 21 3.62 0.61 -13.82
CA LEU A 21 2.21 0.29 -13.83
C LEU A 21 1.33 1.55 -13.63
N ILE A 22 1.72 2.45 -12.72
CA ILE A 22 1.03 3.72 -12.48
C ILE A 22 1.06 4.58 -13.75
N LYS A 23 2.22 4.69 -14.42
CA LYS A 23 2.35 5.42 -15.69
C LYS A 23 1.48 4.82 -16.78
N GLN A 24 1.46 3.50 -16.92
CA GLN A 24 0.62 2.81 -17.92
C GLN A 24 -0.88 3.06 -17.69
N ARG A 25 -1.35 3.01 -16.43
CA ARG A 25 -2.75 3.22 -16.08
C ARG A 25 -3.22 4.66 -16.28
N ARG A 26 -2.34 5.63 -16.08
CA ARG A 26 -2.64 7.05 -16.38
C ARG A 26 -2.75 7.30 -17.87
N ASN A 27 -1.91 6.65 -18.68
CA ASN A 27 -1.87 6.86 -20.13
C ASN A 27 -2.99 6.11 -20.88
N ASN A 28 -3.51 5.01 -20.32
CA ASN A 28 -4.56 4.24 -20.97
C ASN A 28 -5.79 4.05 -20.06
N PRO A 29 -6.88 4.82 -20.27
CA PRO A 29 -8.09 4.71 -19.46
C PRO A 29 -8.81 3.36 -19.63
N GLY A 30 -8.56 2.61 -20.72
CA GLY A 30 -9.10 1.26 -20.93
C GLY A 30 -8.46 0.18 -20.06
N MET A 31 -7.36 0.49 -19.36
CA MET A 31 -6.63 -0.46 -18.51
C MET A 31 -6.93 -0.29 -17.01
N LYS A 32 -7.85 0.62 -16.65
CA LYS A 32 -8.28 0.80 -15.26
C LYS A 32 -8.94 -0.47 -14.75
N LYS A 33 -8.41 -1.00 -13.65
CA LYS A 33 -8.96 -2.16 -12.95
C LYS A 33 -9.53 -1.73 -11.60
N PRO A 34 -10.63 -2.31 -11.11
CA PRO A 34 -11.17 -2.00 -9.79
C PRO A 34 -10.31 -2.70 -8.72
N ASP A 35 -9.10 -2.21 -8.51
CA ASP A 35 -8.16 -2.73 -7.53
C ASP A 35 -7.64 -1.62 -6.61
N LEU A 36 -6.96 -2.03 -5.53
CA LEU A 36 -6.41 -1.13 -4.51
C LEU A 36 -5.53 -0.04 -5.13
N LEU A 37 -4.71 -0.38 -6.11
CA LEU A 37 -3.80 0.57 -6.72
C LEU A 37 -4.55 1.63 -7.53
N GLN A 38 -5.65 1.25 -8.20
CA GLN A 38 -6.53 2.22 -8.84
C GLN A 38 -7.19 3.14 -7.82
N TRP A 39 -7.64 2.59 -6.69
CA TRP A 39 -8.18 3.41 -5.59
C TRP A 39 -7.15 4.38 -5.03
N LEU A 40 -5.89 3.97 -4.87
CA LEU A 40 -4.81 4.87 -4.44
C LEU A 40 -4.52 5.98 -5.46
N ILE A 41 -4.63 5.70 -6.76
CA ILE A 41 -4.47 6.72 -7.82
C ILE A 41 -5.62 7.74 -7.79
N GLU A 42 -6.83 7.28 -7.48
CA GLU A 42 -8.03 8.13 -7.45
C GLU A 42 -8.30 8.76 -6.08
N ALA A 43 -7.57 8.31 -5.04
CA ALA A 43 -7.70 8.77 -3.67
C ALA A 43 -7.43 10.28 -3.58
N ARG A 44 -8.30 10.95 -2.84
CA ARG A 44 -8.17 12.37 -2.51
C ARG A 44 -8.22 12.51 -1.00
N ALA A 45 -7.19 13.11 -0.42
CA ALA A 45 -7.19 13.54 0.96
C ALA A 45 -8.12 14.75 1.11
N SER A 46 -9.01 14.71 2.09
CA SER A 46 -9.72 15.88 2.59
C SER A 46 -8.82 16.62 3.58
N ASP A 47 -8.69 17.94 3.42
CA ASP A 47 -7.83 18.79 4.27
C ASP A 47 -8.15 18.76 5.79
N ASP A 48 -9.22 18.08 6.23
CA ASP A 48 -9.59 17.95 7.65
C ASP A 48 -8.71 16.95 8.44
N ASP A 49 -7.86 16.15 7.77
CA ASP A 49 -7.12 15.03 8.42
C ASP A 49 -5.60 15.29 8.58
N LEU A 50 -5.10 16.46 8.18
CA LEU A 50 -3.71 16.88 8.41
C LEU A 50 -3.63 17.88 9.57
N GLY A 51 -4.10 17.46 10.73
CA GLY A 51 -3.81 18.12 11.99
C GLY A 51 -2.37 17.84 12.42
N THR A 52 -1.48 18.84 12.26
CA THR A 52 -0.21 18.98 12.99
C THR A 52 0.87 17.95 12.61
N LYS A 53 1.97 18.30 11.93
CA LYS A 53 3.06 19.14 12.45
C LYS A 53 4.05 19.36 11.30
N ASP A 54 4.31 20.61 10.93
CA ASP A 54 5.59 21.06 10.39
C ASP A 54 5.67 22.57 10.66
N SER A 55 6.09 22.88 11.88
CA SER A 55 6.51 24.22 12.24
C SER A 55 7.85 24.50 11.56
N TYR A 56 7.82 25.26 10.46
CA TYR A 56 8.90 26.16 10.10
C TYR A 56 8.31 27.57 10.05
N GLU A 57 8.56 28.34 11.10
CA GLU A 57 8.33 29.79 11.10
C GLU A 57 9.25 30.45 10.07
N ASN A 58 8.67 31.21 9.14
CA ASN A 58 9.10 32.60 8.94
C ASN A 58 8.06 33.42 8.15
N GLY A 59 7.56 34.49 8.77
CA GLY A 59 7.49 35.82 8.14
C GLY A 59 6.35 36.19 7.18
N THR A 60 5.21 36.62 7.75
CA THR A 60 4.56 37.95 7.54
C THR A 60 3.79 38.30 6.23
N THR A 61 2.46 38.44 6.43
CA THR A 61 1.43 39.32 5.79
C THR A 61 1.03 39.05 4.33
N SER A 62 -0.24 39.06 3.92
CA SER A 62 -1.36 39.95 4.29
C SER A 62 -2.74 39.32 3.98
N SER A 63 -3.75 39.84 4.69
CA SER A 63 -5.18 39.56 4.60
C SER A 63 -5.76 39.44 3.20
N GLU A 64 -6.61 38.42 2.98
CA GLU A 64 -7.96 38.63 2.44
C GLU A 64 -8.84 37.38 2.60
N SER A 65 -10.06 37.65 3.06
CA SER A 65 -11.17 36.75 3.27
C SER A 65 -11.54 35.92 2.03
N SER A 66 -12.07 34.72 2.29
CA SER A 66 -12.89 33.88 1.40
C SER A 66 -12.15 32.99 0.39
N LYS A 67 -11.90 31.74 0.80
CA LYS A 67 -12.22 30.49 0.06
C LYS A 67 -11.62 29.31 0.83
N PHE A 68 -12.29 28.89 1.91
CA PHE A 68 -12.10 27.55 2.47
C PHE A 68 -12.71 26.50 1.52
N GLN A 69 -12.31 26.52 0.25
CA GLN A 69 -12.44 25.34 -0.61
C GLN A 69 -11.42 24.36 -0.07
N ARG A 70 -11.84 23.47 0.84
CA ARG A 70 -11.07 22.28 1.24
C ARG A 70 -10.57 21.63 -0.05
N ARG A 71 -9.29 21.86 -0.38
CA ARG A 71 -8.71 21.40 -1.64
C ARG A 71 -8.44 19.93 -1.43
N ARG A 72 -9.37 19.10 -1.91
CA ARG A 72 -9.18 17.65 -1.98
C ARG A 72 -7.87 17.33 -2.71
N ARG A 73 -6.79 17.08 -1.97
CA ARG A 73 -5.44 16.84 -2.53
C ARG A 73 -5.34 15.39 -2.98
N THR A 74 -4.99 15.16 -4.24
CA THR A 74 -4.67 13.82 -4.74
C THR A 74 -3.32 13.35 -4.20
N LEU A 75 -3.17 12.05 -3.97
CA LEU A 75 -1.90 11.47 -3.55
C LEU A 75 -0.83 11.65 -4.63
N ASN A 76 0.41 11.93 -4.21
CA ASN A 76 1.58 11.96 -5.08
C ASN A 76 2.05 10.54 -5.42
N ASP A 77 2.82 10.37 -6.50
CA ASP A 77 3.25 9.05 -6.98
C ASP A 77 4.08 8.30 -5.92
N THR A 78 4.96 9.01 -5.21
CA THR A 78 5.75 8.46 -4.11
C THR A 78 4.86 7.98 -2.96
N GLU A 79 3.80 8.71 -2.62
CA GLU A 79 2.85 8.33 -1.57
C GLU A 79 2.05 7.10 -1.97
N ILE A 80 1.60 7.03 -3.23
CA ILE A 80 0.89 5.86 -3.78
C ILE A 80 1.78 4.62 -3.72
N ILE A 81 3.03 4.72 -4.19
CA ILE A 81 3.98 3.59 -4.19
C ILE A 81 4.28 3.15 -2.76
N SER A 82 4.48 4.10 -1.84
CA SER A 82 4.79 3.81 -0.44
C SER A 82 3.63 3.09 0.25
N ASN A 83 2.40 3.58 0.09
CA ASN A 83 1.20 2.93 0.65
C ASN A 83 0.97 1.54 0.06
N ALA A 84 1.11 1.38 -1.26
CA ALA A 84 0.98 0.08 -1.91
C ALA A 84 2.03 -0.93 -1.41
N LEU A 85 3.27 -0.49 -1.22
CA LEU A 85 4.35 -1.32 -0.71
C LEU A 85 4.11 -1.75 0.74
N VAL A 86 3.64 -0.83 1.60
CA VAL A 86 3.31 -1.13 3.00
C VAL A 86 2.22 -2.19 3.09
N VAL A 87 1.11 -2.01 2.36
CA VAL A 87 0.00 -2.98 2.36
C VAL A 87 0.47 -4.35 1.87
N PHE A 88 1.27 -4.38 0.79
CA PHE A 88 1.80 -5.61 0.25
C PHE A 88 2.72 -6.35 1.23
N LEU A 89 3.71 -5.65 1.80
CA LEU A 89 4.70 -6.26 2.68
C LEU A 89 4.07 -6.71 4.00
N ALA A 90 3.25 -5.86 4.62
CA ALA A 90 2.56 -6.19 5.85
C ALA A 90 1.62 -7.37 5.67
N GLY A 91 0.84 -7.40 4.58
CA GLY A 91 -0.07 -8.51 4.28
C GLY A 91 0.67 -9.82 3.99
N PHE A 92 1.80 -9.75 3.30
CA PHE A 92 2.59 -10.94 2.97
C PHE A 92 3.28 -11.54 4.18
N GLU A 93 4.02 -10.74 4.97
CA GLU A 93 4.82 -11.24 6.09
C GLU A 93 3.94 -11.78 7.23
N THR A 94 2.88 -11.05 7.59
CA THR A 94 1.98 -11.48 8.66
C THR A 94 1.20 -12.74 8.29
N THR A 95 0.63 -12.81 7.08
CA THR A 95 -0.14 -13.98 6.63
C THR A 95 0.75 -15.21 6.43
N SER A 96 1.93 -15.04 5.84
CA SER A 96 2.87 -16.17 5.67
C SER A 96 3.35 -16.73 7.01
N SER A 97 3.67 -15.86 7.97
CA SER A 97 4.04 -16.25 9.33
C SER A 97 2.89 -16.94 10.06
N ALA A 98 1.68 -16.37 10.01
CA ALA A 98 0.49 -16.97 10.60
C ALA A 98 0.22 -18.37 10.03
N LEU A 99 0.27 -18.53 8.70
CA LEU A 99 0.11 -19.83 8.05
C LEU A 99 1.21 -20.83 8.45
N ALA A 100 2.45 -20.38 8.58
CA ALA A 100 3.55 -21.24 9.04
C ALA A 100 3.28 -21.78 10.46
N PHE A 101 2.81 -20.93 11.38
CA PHE A 101 2.40 -21.37 12.71
C PHE A 101 1.19 -22.32 12.67
N VAL A 102 0.17 -22.00 11.87
CA VAL A 102 -1.00 -22.86 11.69
C VAL A 102 -0.56 -24.25 11.23
N PHE A 103 0.28 -24.36 10.20
CA PHE A 103 0.76 -25.66 9.73
C PHE A 103 1.66 -26.36 10.75
N HIS A 104 2.48 -25.63 11.49
CA HIS A 104 3.27 -26.18 12.58
C HIS A 104 2.38 -26.83 13.64
N PHE A 105 1.33 -26.14 14.07
CA PHE A 105 0.37 -26.68 15.04
C PHE A 105 -0.43 -27.85 14.48
N LEU A 106 -0.90 -27.78 13.23
CA LEU A 106 -1.62 -28.89 12.60
C LEU A 106 -0.76 -30.16 12.53
N LYS A 107 0.54 -30.03 12.28
CA LYS A 107 1.47 -31.18 12.30
C LYS A 107 1.67 -31.73 13.72
N LYS A 108 1.76 -30.87 14.72
CA LYS A 108 1.97 -31.27 16.13
C LYS A 108 0.72 -31.90 16.77
N TYR A 109 -0.46 -31.55 16.25
CA TYR A 109 -1.77 -31.91 16.80
C TYR A 109 -2.63 -32.66 15.76
N PRO A 110 -2.27 -33.91 15.41
CA PRO A 110 -2.92 -34.67 14.35
C PRO A 110 -4.39 -35.03 14.68
N GLU A 111 -4.76 -35.15 15.96
CA GLU A 111 -6.14 -35.39 16.39
C GLU A 111 -7.08 -34.23 16.00
N GLN A 112 -6.62 -32.99 16.19
CA GLN A 112 -7.30 -31.78 15.79
C GLN A 112 -7.37 -31.68 14.27
N GLN A 113 -6.27 -32.02 13.57
CA GLN A 113 -6.26 -32.06 12.11
C GLN A 113 -7.26 -33.09 11.54
N ARG A 114 -7.42 -34.26 12.17
CA ARG A 114 -8.43 -35.27 11.76
C ARG A 114 -9.85 -34.76 11.93
N LYS A 115 -10.13 -33.93 12.96
CA LYS A 115 -11.43 -33.27 13.13
C LYS A 115 -11.72 -32.28 12.00
N PHE A 116 -10.73 -31.51 11.56
CA PHE A 116 -10.89 -30.61 10.39
C PHE A 116 -11.03 -31.36 9.05
N LYS A 117 -10.40 -32.53 8.92
CA LYS A 117 -10.44 -33.35 7.70
C LYS A 117 -11.70 -34.21 7.56
N LYS A 118 -12.35 -34.58 8.66
CA LYS A 118 -13.63 -35.29 8.61
C LYS A 118 -14.72 -34.27 8.26
N LYS A 119 -15.02 -34.19 6.97
CA LYS A 119 -16.22 -33.56 6.43
C LYS A 119 -16.97 -34.60 5.62
#